data_AF-A0A357TH46-F1
#
_entry.id   AF-A0A357TH46-F1
#
_cell.length_a   1.000
_cell.length_b   1.000
_cell.length_c   1.000
_cell.angle_alpha   90.00
_cell.angle_beta   90.00
_cell.angle_gamma   90.00
#
_symmetry.space_group_name_H-M   'P 1'
#
loop_
_entity.id
_entity.type
_entity.pdbx_description
1 polymer ?
#
loop_
_entity_poly.entity_id
_entity_poly.type
_entity_poly.pdbx_seq_one_letter_code
_entity_poly.pdbx_strand_id
1 'polypeptide(L)'
;MKVVFRVTVACAGLLLALPGGVRAQLTDEQKAKLPPAADHKVSFAKEIYPLFEQSCTKCHGKGKAKGGFSLETREKLLAGGDTGESVVVGDSAGSYLVELVSGIDPDNVMPQKGSKFTREQVGLMRAWIDQGLKWEEGANFAKAPVLNLKPNRPKLPGLEGG
;
A
#
# COMPACT_ATOMS: atom_id res chain seq x y z
N MET A 1 0.94 -29.01 -68.33
CA MET A 1 0.48 -29.08 -66.93
C MET A 1 1.66 -29.39 -66.01
N LYS A 2 2.15 -28.38 -65.28
CA LYS A 2 2.82 -28.47 -63.96
C LYS A 2 3.24 -27.05 -63.54
N VAL A 3 2.34 -26.44 -62.77
CA VAL A 3 2.60 -25.33 -61.85
C VAL A 3 3.46 -25.96 -60.72
N VAL A 4 4.45 -25.30 -60.10
CA VAL A 4 4.25 -24.52 -58.87
C VAL A 4 5.59 -23.99 -58.34
N PHE A 5 5.60 -22.66 -58.16
CA PHE A 5 6.12 -21.82 -57.07
C PHE A 5 7.57 -21.92 -56.56
N ARG A 6 8.30 -20.81 -56.75
CA ARG A 6 9.42 -20.39 -55.91
C ARG A 6 8.86 -19.68 -54.67
N VAL A 7 9.16 -20.20 -53.49
CA VAL A 7 8.92 -19.50 -52.21
C VAL A 7 10.20 -18.79 -51.82
N THR A 8 10.21 -17.47 -51.92
CA THR A 8 11.26 -16.62 -51.35
C THR A 8 10.87 -16.33 -49.91
N VAL A 9 11.59 -16.90 -48.94
CA VAL A 9 11.44 -16.56 -47.52
C VAL A 9 12.18 -15.26 -47.25
N ALA A 10 11.44 -14.18 -47.05
CA ALA A 10 11.98 -12.93 -46.51
C ALA A 10 11.96 -13.02 -44.97
N CYS A 11 13.12 -13.20 -44.35
CA CYS A 11 13.27 -13.02 -42.91
C CYS A 11 13.19 -11.52 -42.58
N ALA A 12 11.98 -11.03 -42.30
CA ALA A 12 11.77 -9.75 -41.67
C ALA A 12 12.17 -9.86 -40.18
N GLY A 13 13.21 -9.13 -39.78
CA GLY A 13 13.67 -9.06 -38.41
C GLY A 13 12.59 -8.48 -37.50
N LEU A 14 12.20 -9.26 -36.49
CA LEU A 14 11.34 -8.80 -35.41
C LEU A 14 12.25 -8.28 -34.28
N LEU A 15 12.57 -6.99 -34.32
CA LEU A 15 13.06 -6.24 -33.17
C LEU A 15 11.90 -6.13 -32.16
N LEU A 16 11.84 -7.06 -31.21
CA LEU A 16 10.97 -6.95 -30.04
C LEU A 16 11.50 -5.81 -29.16
N ALA A 17 10.98 -4.61 -29.40
CA ALA A 17 11.03 -3.54 -28.41
C ALA A 17 10.23 -4.01 -27.19
N LEU A 18 10.92 -4.32 -26.07
CA LEU A 18 10.27 -4.57 -24.79
C LEU A 18 9.70 -3.23 -24.29
N PRO A 19 8.37 -3.04 -24.26
CA PRO A 19 7.81 -1.84 -23.65
C PRO A 19 8.15 -1.86 -22.15
N GLY A 20 8.66 -0.73 -21.65
CA GLY A 20 9.09 -0.59 -20.28
C GLY A 20 8.00 -0.96 -19.27
N GLY A 21 8.34 -1.86 -18.36
CA GLY A 21 8.11 -1.71 -16.91
C GLY A 21 6.70 -1.57 -16.37
N VAL A 22 5.63 -1.91 -17.10
CA VAL A 22 4.31 -2.02 -16.46
C VAL A 22 4.26 -3.34 -15.71
N ARG A 23 4.22 -3.28 -14.36
CA ARG A 23 3.95 -4.44 -13.52
C ARG A 23 2.61 -5.05 -13.94
N ALA A 24 2.59 -6.36 -14.17
CA ALA A 24 1.35 -7.06 -14.46
C ALA A 24 0.36 -6.91 -13.30
N GLN A 25 -0.85 -6.41 -13.60
CA GLN A 25 -1.95 -6.37 -12.64
C GLN A 25 -2.44 -7.80 -12.31
N LEU A 26 -3.14 -7.95 -11.20
CA LEU A 26 -3.77 -9.22 -10.83
C LEU A 26 -4.66 -9.76 -11.96
N THR A 27 -4.56 -11.05 -12.22
CA THR A 27 -5.47 -11.74 -13.15
C THR A 27 -6.89 -11.80 -12.58
N ASP A 28 -7.89 -12.03 -13.43
CA ASP A 28 -9.28 -12.17 -12.96
C ASP A 28 -9.46 -13.34 -11.98
N GLU A 29 -8.71 -14.43 -12.17
CA GLU A 29 -8.71 -15.56 -11.25
C GLU A 29 -8.11 -15.18 -9.88
N GLN A 30 -7.04 -14.38 -9.86
CA GLN A 30 -6.46 -13.88 -8.62
C GLN A 30 -7.42 -12.89 -7.93
N LYS A 31 -8.03 -11.97 -8.68
CA LYS A 31 -9.02 -11.03 -8.14
C LYS A 31 -10.21 -11.76 -7.50
N ALA A 32 -10.64 -12.89 -8.05
CA ALA A 32 -11.71 -13.72 -7.48
C ALA A 32 -11.36 -14.34 -6.10
N LYS A 33 -10.08 -14.43 -5.74
CA LYS A 33 -9.62 -14.97 -4.44
C LYS A 33 -9.59 -13.91 -3.32
N LEU A 34 -9.69 -12.63 -3.68
CA LEU A 34 -9.71 -11.53 -2.73
C LEU A 34 -10.92 -11.63 -1.80
N PRO A 35 -10.77 -11.32 -0.50
CA PRO A 35 -11.92 -11.23 0.39
C PRO A 35 -12.86 -10.09 -0.05
N PRO A 36 -14.16 -10.17 0.24
CA PRO A 36 -15.06 -9.06 -0.02
C PRO A 36 -14.60 -7.81 0.72
N ALA A 37 -14.82 -6.65 0.11
CA ALA A 37 -14.70 -5.38 0.83
C ALA A 37 -15.74 -5.35 1.96
N ALA A 38 -15.41 -4.71 3.08
CA ALA A 38 -16.37 -4.47 4.15
C ALA A 38 -17.59 -3.69 3.61
N ASP A 39 -18.77 -3.99 4.13
CA ASP A 39 -20.06 -3.47 3.67
C ASP A 39 -20.49 -2.17 4.39
N HIS A 40 -19.68 -1.67 5.31
CA HIS A 40 -19.90 -0.42 6.03
C HIS A 40 -18.89 0.67 5.65
N LYS A 41 -19.21 1.91 6.06
CA LYS A 41 -18.31 3.05 5.91
C LYS A 41 -17.10 2.88 6.85
N VAL A 42 -15.91 2.73 6.29
CA VAL A 42 -14.69 2.49 7.05
C VAL A 42 -14.13 3.79 7.62
N SER A 43 -13.81 3.79 8.90
CA SER A 43 -13.12 4.89 9.58
C SER A 43 -11.61 4.68 9.52
N PHE A 44 -10.91 5.62 8.87
CA PHE A 44 -9.45 5.58 8.84
C PHE A 44 -8.85 5.56 10.25
N ALA A 45 -9.24 6.50 11.12
CA ALA A 45 -8.68 6.62 12.46
C ALA A 45 -8.92 5.37 13.35
N LYS A 46 -10.09 4.72 13.22
CA LYS A 46 -10.46 3.59 14.09
C LYS A 46 -10.06 2.23 13.54
N GLU A 47 -10.09 2.06 12.23
CA GLU A 47 -10.01 0.73 11.60
C GLU A 47 -8.76 0.55 10.74
N ILE A 48 -8.26 1.60 10.08
CA ILE A 48 -7.10 1.51 9.19
C ILE A 48 -5.80 1.92 9.87
N TYR A 49 -5.83 3.04 10.59
CA TYR A 49 -4.69 3.56 11.32
C TYR A 49 -4.03 2.52 12.24
N PRO A 50 -4.76 1.78 13.11
CA PRO A 50 -4.12 0.77 13.96
C PRO A 50 -3.47 -0.37 13.16
N LEU A 51 -4.04 -0.77 12.01
CA LEU A 51 -3.46 -1.80 11.14
C LEU A 51 -2.11 -1.33 10.57
N PHE A 52 -2.08 -0.09 10.10
CA PHE A 52 -0.87 0.54 9.58
C PHE A 52 0.19 0.71 10.66
N GLU A 53 -0.20 1.20 11.84
CA GLU A 53 0.70 1.39 12.96
C GLU A 53 1.37 0.07 13.39
N GLN A 54 0.58 -1.00 13.54
CA GLN A 54 1.03 -2.29 14.03
C GLN A 54 1.97 -3.02 13.05
N SER A 55 1.64 -2.99 11.75
CA SER A 55 2.23 -3.90 10.76
C SER A 55 3.07 -3.21 9.69
N CYS A 56 2.85 -1.92 9.40
CA CYS A 56 3.50 -1.25 8.28
C CYS A 56 4.62 -0.29 8.71
N THR A 57 4.43 0.47 9.79
CA THR A 57 5.34 1.56 10.20
C THR A 57 6.75 1.09 10.56
N LYS A 58 6.95 -0.19 10.88
CA LYS A 58 8.25 -0.77 11.20
C LYS A 58 9.25 -0.69 10.04
N CYS A 59 8.76 -0.71 8.80
CA CYS A 59 9.56 -0.71 7.56
C CYS A 59 9.21 0.43 6.59
N HIS A 60 7.98 0.96 6.64
CA HIS A 60 7.48 1.98 5.72
C HIS A 60 7.04 3.27 6.42
N GLY A 61 7.42 3.48 7.68
CA GLY A 61 7.14 4.72 8.41
C GLY A 61 8.31 5.11 9.30
N LYS A 62 8.13 6.18 10.08
CA LYS A 62 9.10 6.66 11.07
C LYS A 62 10.50 6.91 10.48
N GLY A 63 10.55 7.52 9.30
CA GLY A 63 11.75 7.79 8.52
C GLY A 63 12.25 6.61 7.67
N LYS A 64 11.54 5.49 7.63
CA LYS A 64 11.88 4.31 6.82
C LYS A 64 10.98 4.22 5.61
N ALA A 65 11.58 3.88 4.46
CA ALA A 65 10.88 3.71 3.19
C ALA A 65 11.44 2.50 2.44
N LYS A 66 11.23 1.29 2.96
CA LYS A 66 11.73 0.08 2.31
C LYS A 66 11.10 -0.06 0.92
N GLY A 67 11.91 -0.32 -0.11
CA GLY A 67 11.44 -0.40 -1.50
C GLY A 67 10.89 0.92 -2.04
N GLY A 68 11.43 2.05 -1.58
CA GLY A 68 11.00 3.40 -1.98
C GLY A 68 9.62 3.82 -1.45
N PHE A 69 8.85 2.89 -0.87
CA PHE A 69 7.47 3.13 -0.42
C PHE A 69 7.43 3.69 1.01
N SER A 70 6.69 4.78 1.20
CA SER A 70 6.48 5.42 2.50
C SER A 70 4.99 5.60 2.80
N LEU A 71 4.60 5.20 4.00
CA LEU A 71 3.25 5.29 4.56
C LEU A 71 3.06 6.53 5.44
N GLU A 72 4.07 7.39 5.59
CA GLU A 72 4.03 8.49 6.57
C GLU A 72 2.85 9.43 6.37
N THR A 73 2.48 9.69 5.11
CA THR A 73 1.41 10.62 4.72
C THR A 73 0.61 10.01 3.58
N ARG A 74 -0.64 10.46 3.40
CA ARG A 74 -1.48 10.05 2.27
C ARG A 74 -0.77 10.24 0.91
N GLU A 75 -0.11 11.37 0.74
CA GLU A 75 0.57 11.76 -0.49
C GLU A 75 1.70 10.79 -0.82
N LYS A 76 2.53 10.44 0.18
CA LYS A 76 3.61 9.45 0.04
C LYS A 76 3.09 8.03 -0.24
N LEU A 77 1.97 7.63 0.38
CA LEU A 77 1.34 6.35 0.04
C LEU A 77 0.96 6.34 -1.45
N LEU A 78 0.32 7.41 -1.93
CA LEU A 78 -0.13 7.52 -3.32
C LEU A 78 1.04 7.66 -4.32
N ALA A 79 2.14 8.29 -3.91
CA ALA A 79 3.35 8.39 -4.73
C ALA A 79 3.96 7.01 -5.06
N GLY A 80 3.65 5.98 -4.27
CA GLY A 80 4.13 4.63 -4.50
C GLY A 80 5.58 4.43 -4.06
N GLY A 81 6.27 3.50 -4.70
CA GLY A 81 7.67 3.20 -4.42
C GLY A 81 8.41 2.67 -5.66
N ASP A 82 9.48 1.92 -5.45
CA ASP A 82 10.33 1.40 -6.54
C ASP A 82 9.57 0.44 -7.48
N THR A 83 8.42 -0.05 -7.03
CA THR A 83 7.54 -0.97 -7.77
C THR A 83 6.38 -0.26 -8.49
N GLY A 84 6.36 1.07 -8.45
CA GLY A 84 5.31 1.90 -9.06
C GLY A 84 4.20 2.27 -8.10
N GLU A 85 3.00 2.50 -8.67
CA GLU A 85 1.80 2.92 -7.96
C GLU A 85 1.39 1.87 -6.91
N SER A 86 1.16 2.31 -5.67
CA SER A 86 0.78 1.39 -4.58
C SER A 86 -0.73 1.18 -4.50
N VAL A 87 -1.51 2.22 -4.79
CA VAL A 87 -2.96 2.23 -4.63
C VAL A 87 -3.61 3.03 -5.74
N VAL A 88 -4.64 2.44 -6.35
CA VAL A 88 -5.56 3.09 -7.26
C VAL A 88 -6.80 3.48 -6.45
N VAL A 89 -7.01 4.79 -6.26
CA VAL A 89 -8.13 5.28 -5.44
C VAL A 89 -9.46 4.89 -6.10
N GLY A 90 -10.34 4.21 -5.36
CA GLY A 90 -11.60 3.69 -5.89
C GLY A 90 -11.50 2.31 -6.54
N ASP A 91 -10.30 1.74 -6.68
CA ASP A 91 -10.10 0.38 -7.20
C ASP A 91 -9.13 -0.41 -6.31
N SER A 92 -9.68 -1.02 -5.26
CA SER A 92 -8.93 -1.90 -4.36
C SER A 92 -8.46 -3.19 -5.05
N ALA A 93 -9.13 -3.67 -6.09
CA ALA A 93 -8.75 -4.89 -6.78
C ALA A 93 -7.56 -4.69 -7.73
N GLY A 94 -7.40 -3.50 -8.30
CA GLY A 94 -6.24 -3.07 -9.08
C GLY A 94 -5.08 -2.53 -8.24
N SER A 95 -5.25 -2.34 -6.93
CA SER A 95 -4.25 -1.76 -6.05
C SER A 95 -3.19 -2.77 -5.58
N TYR A 96 -1.91 -2.45 -5.81
CA TYR A 96 -0.80 -3.32 -5.42
C TYR A 96 -0.69 -3.53 -3.90
N LEU A 97 -1.06 -2.53 -3.09
CA LEU A 97 -1.15 -2.67 -1.64
C LEU A 97 -2.05 -3.85 -1.25
N VAL A 98 -3.22 -3.97 -1.90
CA VAL A 98 -4.21 -5.02 -1.60
C VAL A 98 -3.69 -6.39 -2.01
N GLU A 99 -3.02 -6.49 -3.16
CA GLU A 99 -2.34 -7.71 -3.58
C GLU A 99 -1.37 -8.19 -2.49
N LEU A 100 -0.46 -7.34 -2.04
CA LEU A 100 0.56 -7.69 -1.05
C LEU A 100 -0.03 -8.11 0.30
N VAL A 101 -1.05 -7.40 0.80
CA VAL A 101 -1.64 -7.70 2.13
C VAL A 101 -2.61 -8.87 2.09
N SER A 102 -3.17 -9.18 0.91
CA SER A 102 -4.04 -10.35 0.73
C SER A 102 -3.28 -11.67 0.73
N GLY A 103 -1.98 -11.65 0.41
CA GLY A 103 -1.15 -12.84 0.34
C GLY A 103 -1.54 -13.83 -0.75
N ILE A 104 -2.18 -13.35 -1.83
CA ILE A 104 -2.52 -14.17 -3.00
C ILE A 104 -1.26 -14.70 -3.69
N ASP A 105 -0.19 -13.91 -3.70
CA ASP A 105 1.15 -14.35 -4.06
C ASP A 105 1.95 -14.64 -2.77
N PRO A 106 2.27 -15.91 -2.46
CA PRO A 106 3.02 -16.27 -1.26
C PRO A 106 4.48 -15.79 -1.28
N ASP A 107 5.05 -15.55 -2.47
CA ASP A 107 6.43 -15.10 -2.63
C ASP A 107 6.54 -13.56 -2.48
N ASN A 108 5.42 -12.86 -2.66
CA ASN A 108 5.35 -11.41 -2.61
C ASN A 108 4.22 -10.92 -1.71
N VAL A 109 4.48 -10.95 -0.39
CA VAL A 109 3.47 -10.70 0.64
C VAL A 109 3.95 -9.73 1.70
N MET A 110 3.03 -8.86 2.17
CA MET A 110 3.25 -7.97 3.29
C MET A 110 2.33 -8.30 4.48
N PRO A 111 2.85 -8.21 5.73
CA PRO A 111 4.24 -7.92 6.07
C PRO A 111 5.16 -9.12 5.77
N GLN A 112 6.42 -8.85 5.39
CA GLN A 112 7.45 -9.89 5.18
C GLN A 112 7.81 -10.63 6.46
N LYS A 113 7.68 -9.96 7.62
CA LYS A 113 7.90 -10.52 8.95
C LYS A 113 6.73 -10.15 9.86
N GLY A 114 6.27 -11.11 10.65
CA GLY A 114 5.11 -10.95 11.54
C GLY A 114 3.85 -11.60 10.99
N SER A 115 2.74 -11.39 11.70
CA SER A 115 1.44 -11.97 11.34
C SER A 115 0.91 -11.40 10.03
N LYS A 116 0.36 -12.28 9.19
CA LYS A 116 -0.41 -11.88 8.01
C LYS A 116 -1.73 -11.23 8.43
N PHE A 117 -2.29 -10.43 7.53
CA PHE A 117 -3.61 -9.85 7.75
C PHE A 117 -4.69 -10.91 7.63
N THR A 118 -5.74 -10.81 8.44
CA THR A 118 -6.93 -11.65 8.30
C THR A 118 -7.75 -11.22 7.08
N ARG A 119 -8.65 -12.08 6.61
CA ARG A 119 -9.53 -11.76 5.49
C ARG A 119 -10.37 -10.50 5.76
N GLU A 120 -10.80 -10.31 7.00
CA GLU A 120 -11.58 -9.15 7.46
C GLU A 120 -10.73 -7.87 7.43
N GLN A 121 -9.48 -7.93 7.88
CA GLN A 121 -8.55 -6.78 7.83
C GLN A 121 -8.25 -6.37 6.38
N VAL A 122 -8.07 -7.33 5.49
CA VAL A 122 -7.93 -7.06 4.05
C VAL A 122 -9.23 -6.47 3.49
N GLY A 123 -10.40 -6.97 3.90
CA GLY A 123 -11.70 -6.41 3.54
C GLY A 123 -11.89 -4.96 3.97
N LEU A 124 -11.40 -4.58 5.15
CA LEU A 124 -11.38 -3.19 5.63
C LEU A 124 -10.50 -2.30 4.75
N MET A 125 -9.28 -2.75 4.44
CA MET A 125 -8.36 -2.00 3.58
C MET A 125 -8.94 -1.81 2.16
N ARG A 126 -9.60 -2.84 1.63
CA ARG A 126 -10.30 -2.78 0.34
C ARG A 126 -11.41 -1.74 0.35
N ALA A 127 -12.34 -1.86 1.30
CA ALA A 127 -13.45 -0.92 1.44
C ALA A 127 -12.97 0.52 1.62
N TRP A 128 -11.92 0.73 2.40
CA TRP A 128 -11.33 2.06 2.59
C TRP A 128 -10.78 2.68 1.29
N ILE A 129 -10.09 1.88 0.46
CA ILE A 129 -9.59 2.32 -0.85
C ILE A 129 -10.76 2.62 -1.79
N ASP A 130 -11.74 1.71 -1.86
CA ASP A 130 -12.93 1.84 -2.71
C ASP A 130 -13.78 3.07 -2.32
N GLN A 131 -13.81 3.42 -1.03
CA GLN A 131 -14.51 4.59 -0.49
C GLN A 131 -13.74 5.91 -0.66
N GLY A 132 -12.64 5.90 -1.43
CA GLY A 132 -11.90 7.11 -1.80
C GLY A 132 -10.67 7.41 -0.93
N LEU A 133 -10.20 6.45 -0.13
CA LEU A 133 -8.95 6.55 0.63
C LEU A 133 -8.93 7.82 1.49
N LYS A 134 -9.95 7.97 2.33
CA LYS A 134 -10.06 9.10 3.26
C LYS A 134 -8.97 8.99 4.31
N TRP A 135 -8.24 10.08 4.51
CA TRP A 135 -7.17 10.17 5.48
C TRP A 135 -7.54 11.22 6.52
N GLU A 136 -7.32 10.92 7.80
CA GLU A 136 -7.61 11.87 8.86
C GLU A 136 -6.63 13.04 8.82
N GLU A 137 -7.13 14.27 8.96
CA GLU A 137 -6.27 15.44 8.98
C GLU A 137 -5.25 15.36 10.12
N GLY A 138 -3.99 15.66 9.80
CA GLY A 138 -2.88 15.59 10.76
C GLY A 138 -2.37 14.18 11.07
N ALA A 139 -3.03 13.11 10.59
CA ALA A 139 -2.49 11.76 10.75
C ALA A 139 -1.17 11.61 9.98
N ASN A 140 -0.12 11.26 10.71
CA ASN A 140 1.22 11.13 10.16
C ASN A 140 1.97 10.01 10.89
N PHE A 141 2.57 9.08 10.14
CA PHE A 141 3.38 7.99 10.70
C PHE A 141 4.89 8.29 10.70
N ALA A 142 5.28 9.54 10.47
CA ALA A 142 6.65 10.01 10.62
C ALA A 142 7.11 9.95 12.08
N LYS A 143 8.42 10.02 12.27
CA LYS A 143 8.99 10.13 13.61
C LYS A 143 8.55 11.47 14.20
N ALA A 144 7.97 11.44 15.40
CA ALA A 144 7.63 12.67 16.11
C ALA A 144 8.88 13.56 16.22
N PRO A 145 8.76 14.87 15.93
CA PRO A 145 9.89 15.77 16.10
C PRO A 145 10.30 15.76 17.57
N VAL A 146 11.61 15.80 17.81
CA VAL A 146 12.13 16.05 19.16
C VAL A 146 11.74 17.46 19.57
N LEU A 147 10.62 17.60 20.26
CA LEU A 147 10.22 18.86 20.84
C LEU A 147 11.14 19.09 22.04
N ASN A 148 12.14 19.97 21.87
CA ASN A 148 13.03 20.42 22.94
C ASN A 148 12.28 21.35 23.91
N LEU A 149 11.14 20.88 24.44
CA LEU A 149 10.33 21.62 25.38
C LEU A 149 11.09 21.69 26.70
N LYS A 150 11.36 22.92 27.15
CA LYS A 150 11.85 23.14 28.51
C LYS A 150 10.73 22.75 29.49
N PRO A 151 11.00 21.96 30.53
CA PRO A 151 9.99 21.66 31.55
C PRO A 151 9.46 22.97 32.16
N ASN A 152 8.16 23.23 31.99
CA ASN A 152 7.50 24.29 32.75
C ASN A 152 7.30 23.77 34.17
N ARG A 153 7.94 24.39 35.16
CA ARG A 153 7.75 24.06 36.57
C ARG A 153 6.70 25.02 37.14
N PRO A 154 5.41 24.63 37.24
CA PRO A 154 4.39 25.51 37.77
C PRO A 154 4.73 25.90 39.21
N LYS A 155 4.44 27.14 39.58
CA LYS A 155 4.56 27.60 40.96
C LYS A 155 3.50 26.88 41.77
N LEU A 156 3.91 25.98 42.65
CA LEU A 156 2.99 25.29 43.55
C LEU A 156 2.39 26.35 44.51
N PRO A 157 1.07 26.27 44.80
CA PRO A 157 0.51 27.00 45.93
C PRO A 157 1.33 26.65 47.18
N GLY A 158 1.67 27.66 47.98
CA GLY A 158 2.32 27.41 49.26
C GLY A 158 1.45 26.45 50.07
N LEU A 159 2.08 25.47 50.72
CA LEU A 159 1.39 24.68 51.72
C LEU A 159 1.09 25.62 52.89
N GLU A 160 -0.05 26.28 52.83
CA GLU A 160 -0.59 27.01 53.97
C GLU A 160 -0.92 25.95 55.02
N GLY A 161 -0.07 25.89 56.04
CA GLY A 161 -0.09 24.88 57.08
C GLY A 161 -1.36 24.97 57.93
N GLY A 162 -1.84 23.80 58.35
CA GLY A 162 -2.72 23.62 59.50
C GLY A 162 -1.93 23.37 60.78
#